data_AF-A0A371Z115-F1
#
_entry.id   AF-A0A371Z115-F1
#
_cell.length_a   1.000
_cell.length_b   1.000
_cell.length_c   1.000
_cell.angle_alpha   90.00
_cell.angle_beta   90.00
_cell.angle_gamma   90.00
#
_symmetry.space_group_name_H-M   'P 1'
#
loop_
_entity.id
_entity.type
_entity.pdbx_description
1 polymer ?
#
loop_
_entity_poly.entity_id
_entity_poly.type
_entity_poly.pdbx_seq_one_letter_code
_entity_poly.pdbx_strand_id
1 'polypeptide(L)'
;MKAEFARLGPVRAISRVRSGSRARFALTLTREGWPDLNSIAATMALSRRGLTMLAAKKTVEDLIRQSSEQAEGHAIVLLPMTDTIEAVISDLAKAGIRAIYVDHKADVDVALIRRRLKLSRRQFALWYGLEEETIKGWESGERTPDTAAKSYLRAISNRPEAVREAYAQTE
;
A
#
# COMPACT_ATOMS: atom_id res chain seq x y z
N MET A 1 -15.39 29.62 -33.34
CA MET A 1 -14.88 28.96 -32.12
C MET A 1 -15.97 28.25 -31.27
N LYS A 2 -17.21 28.08 -31.75
CA LYS A 2 -18.29 27.35 -31.02
C LYS A 2 -18.66 25.98 -31.65
N ALA A 3 -18.05 25.61 -32.77
CA ALA A 3 -18.46 24.44 -33.56
C ALA A 3 -17.59 23.18 -33.33
N GLU A 4 -16.46 23.29 -32.63
CA GLU A 4 -15.50 22.18 -32.47
C GLU A 4 -15.78 21.29 -31.24
N PHE A 5 -16.52 21.82 -30.25
CA PHE A 5 -16.89 21.08 -29.04
C PHE A 5 -18.07 20.10 -29.22
N ALA A 6 -18.74 20.11 -30.37
CA ALA A 6 -19.88 19.22 -30.65
C ALA A 6 -19.48 17.76 -30.92
N ARG A 7 -18.17 17.45 -31.02
CA ARG A 7 -17.64 16.10 -31.26
C ARG A 7 -17.34 15.32 -29.97
N LEU A 8 -17.44 15.95 -28.81
CA LEU A 8 -17.34 15.24 -27.55
C LEU A 8 -18.73 14.72 -27.20
N GLY A 9 -18.93 13.41 -27.37
CA GLY A 9 -20.12 12.73 -26.85
C GLY A 9 -20.35 13.06 -25.37
N PRO A 10 -21.57 12.88 -24.84
CA PRO A 10 -21.92 13.32 -23.49
C PRO A 10 -20.90 12.82 -22.47
N VAL A 11 -20.37 13.73 -21.66
CA VAL A 11 -19.48 13.40 -20.54
C VAL A 11 -20.28 12.49 -19.60
N ARG A 12 -20.09 11.17 -19.71
CA ARG A 12 -20.72 10.21 -18.81
C ARG A 12 -20.14 10.47 -17.42
N ALA A 13 -21.00 10.85 -16.48
CA ALA A 13 -20.63 11.00 -15.09
C ALA A 13 -19.98 9.69 -14.60
N ILE A 14 -18.78 9.78 -14.03
CA ILE A 14 -18.10 8.62 -13.44
C ILE A 14 -19.00 8.06 -12.34
N SER A 15 -19.35 6.78 -12.44
CA SER A 15 -20.12 6.10 -11.39
C SER A 15 -19.27 6.00 -10.13
N ARG A 16 -19.54 6.87 -9.15
CA ARG A 16 -18.81 6.93 -7.89
C ARG A 16 -19.33 5.87 -6.91
N VAL A 17 -18.40 5.30 -6.14
CA VAL A 17 -18.72 4.47 -4.97
C VAL A 17 -19.53 5.33 -3.98
N ARG A 18 -20.69 4.83 -3.56
CA ARG A 18 -21.67 5.59 -2.75
C ARG A 18 -21.51 5.42 -1.23
N SER A 19 -20.80 4.38 -0.79
CA SER A 19 -20.53 4.07 0.62
C SER A 19 -19.17 3.39 0.75
N GLY A 20 -18.42 3.71 1.80
CA GLY A 20 -17.08 3.18 1.99
C GLY A 20 -16.28 3.95 3.03
N SER A 21 -15.16 3.38 3.47
CA SER A 21 -14.24 4.02 4.41
C SER A 21 -13.05 4.64 3.69
N ARG A 22 -12.42 5.64 4.32
CA ARG A 22 -11.13 6.15 3.84
C ARG A 22 -10.08 5.06 4.00
N ALA A 23 -9.33 4.78 2.94
CA ALA A 23 -8.28 3.77 2.96
C ALA A 23 -7.03 4.26 2.22
N ARG A 24 -5.86 3.85 2.73
CA ARG A 24 -4.57 4.16 2.12
C ARG A 24 -4.09 2.96 1.31
N PHE A 25 -3.61 3.21 0.11
CA PHE A 25 -2.99 2.20 -0.75
C PHE A 25 -1.62 2.66 -1.19
N ALA A 26 -0.66 1.73 -1.18
CA ALA A 26 0.60 1.86 -1.89
C ALA A 26 0.43 1.28 -3.29
N LEU A 27 0.75 2.08 -4.29
CA LEU A 27 0.69 1.72 -5.69
C LEU A 27 2.10 1.49 -6.21
N THR A 28 2.26 0.49 -7.05
CA THR A 28 3.52 0.18 -7.71
C THR A 28 3.26 -0.15 -9.17
N LEU A 29 4.01 0.48 -10.07
CA LEU A 29 4.12 0.10 -11.47
C LEU A 29 5.52 -0.48 -11.69
N THR A 30 5.60 -1.79 -11.88
CA THR A 30 6.85 -2.48 -12.22
C THR A 30 6.95 -2.65 -13.72
N ARG A 31 8.13 -3.01 -14.24
CA ARG A 31 8.32 -3.29 -15.67
C ARG A 31 7.39 -4.37 -16.21
N GLU A 32 7.06 -5.39 -15.42
CA GLU A 32 6.10 -6.43 -15.83
C GLU A 32 4.67 -5.89 -16.00
N GLY A 33 4.31 -4.79 -15.33
CA GLY A 33 3.00 -4.17 -15.43
C GLY A 33 2.81 -3.27 -16.67
N TRP A 34 3.88 -2.91 -17.38
CA TRP A 34 3.82 -2.00 -18.53
C TRP A 34 2.99 -2.52 -19.71
N PRO A 35 3.11 -3.79 -20.14
CA PRO A 35 2.32 -4.32 -21.25
C PRO A 35 0.80 -4.24 -21.02
N ASP A 36 0.38 -4.37 -19.76
CA ASP A 36 -1.03 -4.37 -19.34
C ASP A 36 -1.50 -2.99 -18.84
N LEU A 37 -0.63 -1.96 -18.88
CA LEU A 37 -0.91 -0.66 -18.32
C LEU A 37 -2.06 0.03 -19.08
N ASN A 38 -3.17 0.24 -18.37
CA ASN A 38 -4.29 1.04 -18.85
C ASN A 38 -4.46 2.29 -17.97
N SER A 39 -3.77 3.37 -18.37
CA SER A 39 -3.73 4.62 -17.59
C SER A 39 -5.11 5.26 -17.38
N ILE A 40 -6.02 5.12 -18.36
CA ILE A 40 -7.39 5.62 -18.26
C ILE A 40 -8.18 4.78 -17.25
N ALA A 41 -8.12 3.45 -17.34
CA ALA A 41 -8.79 2.56 -16.40
C ALA A 41 -8.28 2.77 -14.97
N ALA A 42 -6.97 2.91 -14.78
CA ALA A 42 -6.36 3.24 -13.49
C ALA A 42 -6.88 4.59 -12.94
N THR A 43 -6.87 5.64 -13.77
CA THR A 43 -7.39 6.96 -13.39
C THR A 43 -8.87 6.88 -12.98
N MET A 44 -9.69 6.17 -13.77
CA MET A 44 -11.10 5.97 -13.44
C MET A 44 -11.29 5.16 -12.16
N ALA A 45 -10.47 4.12 -11.93
CA ALA A 45 -10.51 3.27 -10.73
C ALA A 45 -10.19 4.06 -9.45
N LEU A 46 -9.31 5.06 -9.54
CA LEU A 46 -9.02 5.99 -8.44
C LEU A 46 -10.15 7.03 -8.28
N SER A 47 -10.60 7.64 -9.37
CA SER A 47 -11.63 8.69 -9.31
C SER A 47 -13.00 8.20 -8.88
N ARG A 48 -13.40 6.96 -9.26
CA ARG A 48 -14.64 6.35 -8.76
C ARG A 48 -14.65 6.21 -7.23
N ARG A 49 -13.47 6.19 -6.58
CA ARG A 49 -13.29 6.08 -5.12
C ARG A 49 -13.01 7.42 -4.42
N GLY A 50 -13.35 8.51 -5.10
CA GLY A 50 -13.40 9.85 -4.51
C GLY A 50 -12.19 10.74 -4.80
N LEU A 51 -11.17 10.26 -5.51
CA LEU A 51 -10.12 11.14 -6.03
C LEU A 51 -10.68 12.05 -7.12
N THR A 52 -10.21 13.31 -7.17
CA THR A 52 -10.50 14.17 -8.32
C THR A 52 -9.82 13.59 -9.56
N MET A 53 -10.37 13.88 -10.75
CA MET A 53 -9.77 13.43 -12.01
C MET A 53 -8.32 13.91 -12.17
N LEU A 54 -8.05 15.15 -11.78
CA LEU A 54 -6.70 15.72 -11.82
C LEU A 54 -5.74 15.00 -10.87
N ALA A 55 -6.16 14.74 -9.63
CA ALA A 55 -5.32 14.03 -8.66
C ALA A 55 -5.05 12.58 -9.10
N ALA A 56 -6.09 11.87 -9.55
CA ALA A 56 -5.96 10.51 -10.05
C ALA A 56 -5.03 10.43 -11.26
N LYS A 57 -5.21 11.33 -12.24
CA LYS A 57 -4.37 11.41 -13.43
C LYS A 57 -2.91 11.68 -13.06
N LYS A 58 -2.66 12.70 -12.22
CA LYS A 58 -1.31 13.06 -11.78
C LYS A 58 -0.62 11.89 -11.07
N THR A 59 -1.33 11.15 -10.20
CA THR A 59 -0.79 9.95 -9.57
C THR A 59 -0.33 8.90 -10.59
N VAL A 60 -1.14 8.64 -11.62
CA VAL A 60 -0.79 7.66 -12.67
C VAL A 60 0.38 8.17 -13.53
N GLU A 61 0.41 9.45 -13.89
CA GLU A 61 1.53 10.06 -14.62
C GLU A 61 2.83 10.00 -13.83
N ASP A 62 2.77 10.24 -12.51
CA ASP A 62 3.92 10.15 -11.62
C ASP A 62 4.44 8.71 -11.50
N LEU A 63 3.54 7.71 -11.43
CA LEU A 63 3.90 6.29 -11.46
C LEU A 63 4.63 5.93 -12.76
N ILE A 64 4.08 6.33 -13.91
CA ILE A 64 4.66 6.05 -15.23
C ILE A 64 6.05 6.67 -15.32
N ARG A 65 6.16 7.97 -15.02
CA ARG A 65 7.42 8.71 -15.07
C ARG A 65 8.50 8.04 -14.21
N GLN A 66 8.21 7.77 -12.93
CA GLN A 66 9.18 7.11 -12.05
C GLN A 66 9.56 5.71 -12.54
N SER A 67 8.60 4.91 -12.98
CA SER A 67 8.87 3.55 -13.49
C SER A 67 9.64 3.51 -14.81
N SER A 68 9.72 4.63 -15.53
CA SER A 68 10.56 4.76 -16.73
C SER A 68 12.01 5.14 -16.39
N GLU A 69 12.18 5.94 -15.33
CA GLU A 69 13.48 6.41 -14.85
C GLU A 69 14.16 5.37 -13.94
N GLN A 70 13.36 4.57 -13.22
CA GLN A 70 13.78 3.58 -12.24
C GLN A 70 13.24 2.19 -12.62
N ALA A 71 13.55 1.15 -11.84
CA ALA A 71 13.00 -0.18 -12.06
C ALA A 71 11.49 -0.26 -11.73
N GLU A 72 11.02 0.59 -10.82
CA GLU A 72 9.64 0.65 -10.34
C GLU A 72 9.21 2.10 -10.10
N GLY A 73 7.93 2.39 -10.32
CA GLY A 73 7.30 3.66 -9.94
C GLY A 73 6.41 3.47 -8.71
N HIS A 74 6.47 4.41 -7.77
CA HIS A 74 5.74 4.30 -6.50
C HIS A 74 4.85 5.51 -6.23
N ALA A 75 3.66 5.25 -5.67
CA ALA A 75 2.78 6.30 -5.18
C ALA A 75 1.98 5.83 -3.96
N ILE A 76 1.71 6.75 -3.05
CA ILE A 76 0.74 6.52 -1.97
C ILE A 76 -0.53 7.32 -2.27
N VAL A 77 -1.67 6.64 -2.25
CA VAL A 77 -2.98 7.28 -2.40
C VAL A 77 -3.81 7.09 -1.13
N LEU A 78 -4.51 8.16 -0.73
CA LEU A 78 -5.58 8.10 0.26
C LEU A 78 -6.91 8.20 -0.47
N LEU A 79 -7.60 7.08 -0.62
CA LEU A 79 -8.92 7.03 -1.24
C LEU A 79 -9.98 7.48 -0.23
N PRO A 80 -10.76 8.54 -0.52
CA PRO A 80 -11.80 9.01 0.39
C PRO A 80 -12.93 8.01 0.60
N MET A 81 -13.26 7.21 -0.42
CA MET A 81 -14.43 6.34 -0.41
C MET A 81 -14.09 5.00 -1.05
N THR A 82 -13.77 4.01 -0.21
CA THR A 82 -13.35 2.68 -0.65
C THR A 82 -14.48 1.69 -0.47
N ASP A 83 -14.91 1.04 -1.56
CA ASP A 83 -15.93 -0.01 -1.55
C ASP A 83 -15.43 -1.24 -0.80
N THR A 84 -14.50 -1.99 -1.40
CA THR A 84 -13.79 -3.09 -0.74
C THR A 84 -12.31 -3.00 -1.09
N ILE A 85 -11.45 -3.50 -0.20
CA ILE A 85 -10.01 -3.53 -0.44
C ILE A 85 -9.70 -4.36 -1.69
N GLU A 86 -10.39 -5.49 -1.82
CA GLU A 86 -10.26 -6.46 -2.89
C GLU A 86 -10.66 -5.85 -4.24
N ALA A 87 -11.75 -5.07 -4.29
CA ALA A 87 -12.16 -4.40 -5.52
C ALA A 87 -11.14 -3.35 -5.97
N VAL A 88 -10.54 -2.61 -5.04
CA VAL A 88 -9.48 -1.62 -5.37
C VAL A 88 -8.29 -2.33 -5.98
N ILE A 89 -7.82 -3.39 -5.31
CA ILE A 89 -6.66 -4.16 -5.74
C ILE A 89 -6.93 -4.80 -7.11
N SER A 90 -8.09 -5.42 -7.29
CA SER A 90 -8.51 -6.03 -8.55
C SER A 90 -8.59 -5.00 -9.69
N ASP A 91 -9.25 -3.86 -9.48
CA ASP A 91 -9.42 -2.85 -10.53
C ASP A 91 -8.07 -2.27 -10.98
N LEU A 92 -7.17 -1.99 -10.03
CA LEU A 92 -5.85 -1.45 -10.34
C LEU A 92 -4.93 -2.50 -10.97
N ALA A 93 -4.98 -3.76 -10.50
CA ALA A 93 -4.21 -4.85 -11.08
C ALA A 93 -4.61 -5.11 -12.54
N LYS A 94 -5.92 -5.08 -12.86
CA LYS A 94 -6.43 -5.15 -14.24
C LYS A 94 -5.99 -3.99 -15.12
N ALA A 95 -5.54 -2.89 -14.52
CA ALA A 95 -4.99 -1.74 -15.22
C ALA A 95 -3.45 -1.72 -15.23
N GLY A 96 -2.79 -2.83 -14.86
CA GLY A 96 -1.33 -2.97 -14.84
C GLY A 96 -0.64 -2.37 -13.60
N ILE A 97 -1.41 -1.95 -12.58
CA ILE A 97 -0.86 -1.30 -11.37
C ILE A 97 -1.07 -2.21 -10.16
N ARG A 98 0.01 -2.61 -9.51
CA ARG A 98 -0.09 -3.32 -8.23
C ARG A 98 -0.53 -2.36 -7.14
N ALA A 99 -1.54 -2.75 -6.36
CA ALA A 99 -1.98 -1.99 -5.19
C ALA A 99 -1.89 -2.84 -3.93
N ILE A 100 -1.38 -2.27 -2.85
CA ILE A 100 -1.28 -2.89 -1.53
C ILE A 100 -2.03 -1.99 -0.55
N TYR A 101 -2.97 -2.57 0.20
CA TYR A 101 -3.65 -1.86 1.28
C TYR A 101 -2.69 -1.61 2.44
N VAL A 102 -2.68 -0.37 2.95
CA VAL A 102 -1.83 0.05 4.06
C VAL A 102 -2.70 0.43 5.25
N ASP A 103 -2.92 -0.53 6.14
CA ASP A 103 -3.52 -0.25 7.44
C ASP A 103 -2.47 0.34 8.37
N HIS A 104 -2.51 1.65 8.63
CA HIS A 104 -1.60 2.29 9.58
C HIS A 104 -2.09 2.18 11.03
N LYS A 105 -3.35 1.79 11.27
CA LYS A 105 -3.97 1.78 12.60
C LYS A 105 -4.07 0.39 13.24
N ALA A 106 -3.95 -0.69 12.46
CA ALA A 106 -4.02 -2.05 13.00
C ALA A 106 -3.09 -2.27 14.21
N ASP A 107 -3.61 -2.76 15.32
CA ASP A 107 -2.74 -3.20 16.39
C ASP A 107 -1.94 -4.44 15.97
N VAL A 108 -0.81 -4.64 16.64
CA VAL A 108 0.14 -5.70 16.32
C VAL A 108 0.26 -6.62 17.53
N ASP A 109 -0.07 -7.90 17.32
CA ASP A 109 0.15 -8.94 18.33
C ASP A 109 1.59 -9.46 18.21
N VAL A 110 2.47 -8.91 19.04
CA VAL A 110 3.90 -9.27 19.07
C VAL A 110 4.09 -10.75 19.41
N ALA A 111 3.29 -11.29 20.34
CA ALA A 111 3.38 -12.68 20.76
C ALA A 111 2.97 -13.62 19.63
N LEU A 112 1.94 -13.27 18.86
CA LEU A 112 1.52 -14.05 17.69
C LEU A 112 2.59 -14.06 16.61
N ILE A 113 3.18 -12.90 16.28
CA ILE A 113 4.27 -12.80 15.28
C ILE A 113 5.43 -13.69 15.69
N ARG A 114 5.93 -13.53 16.92
CA ARG A 114 7.06 -14.32 17.42
C ARG A 114 6.76 -15.81 17.43
N ARG A 115 5.57 -16.22 17.90
CA ARG A 115 5.18 -17.64 17.98
C ARG A 115 5.05 -18.27 16.60
N ARG A 116 4.56 -17.55 15.58
CA ARG A 116 4.53 -18.03 14.19
C ARG A 116 5.93 -18.36 13.65
N LEU A 117 6.93 -17.59 14.07
CA LEU A 117 8.33 -17.83 13.72
C LEU A 117 9.02 -18.89 14.60
N LYS A 118 8.31 -19.44 15.59
CA LYS A 118 8.83 -20.45 16.54
C LYS A 118 10.09 -20.01 17.29
N LEU A 119 10.20 -18.72 17.60
CA LEU A 119 11.34 -18.13 18.31
C LEU A 119 11.02 -17.89 19.79
N SER A 120 12.02 -18.06 20.65
CA SER A 120 11.98 -17.53 22.02
C SER A 120 12.03 -15.99 21.99
N ARG A 121 11.66 -15.33 23.10
CA ARG A 121 11.73 -13.84 23.19
C ARG A 121 13.14 -13.34 22.92
N ARG A 122 14.14 -13.93 23.57
CA ARG A 122 15.56 -13.67 23.32
C ARG A 122 15.95 -13.84 21.85
N GLN A 123 15.57 -14.95 21.22
CA GLN A 123 15.90 -15.20 19.82
C GLN A 123 15.25 -14.17 18.89
N PHE A 124 13.97 -13.85 19.12
CA PHE A 124 13.26 -12.82 18.35
C PHE A 124 13.91 -11.45 18.50
N ALA A 125 14.27 -11.08 19.73
CA ALA A 125 14.99 -9.86 20.04
C ALA A 125 16.32 -9.78 19.27
N LEU A 126 17.15 -10.83 19.34
CA LEU A 126 18.45 -10.87 18.66
C LEU A 126 18.35 -10.86 17.14
N TRP A 127 17.41 -11.62 16.55
CA TRP A 127 17.26 -11.70 15.09
C TRP A 127 16.78 -10.40 14.44
N TYR A 128 16.13 -9.53 15.21
CA TYR A 128 15.47 -8.33 14.71
C TYR A 128 15.95 -7.04 15.38
N GLY A 129 17.03 -7.07 16.17
CA GLY A 129 17.59 -5.87 16.79
C GLY A 129 16.67 -5.18 17.78
N LEU A 130 15.92 -5.97 18.55
CA LEU A 130 15.04 -5.50 19.62
C LEU A 130 15.58 -5.96 20.98
N GLU A 131 15.10 -5.36 22.06
CA GLU A 131 15.44 -5.79 23.41
C GLU A 131 14.45 -6.84 23.93
N GLU A 132 14.96 -7.89 24.56
CA GLU A 132 14.11 -8.96 25.12
C GLU A 132 13.12 -8.43 26.16
N GLU A 133 13.53 -7.46 26.99
CA GLU A 133 12.65 -6.80 27.96
C GLU A 133 11.52 -6.02 27.28
N THR A 134 11.83 -5.32 26.20
CA THR A 134 10.85 -4.59 25.39
C THR A 134 9.83 -5.55 24.79
N ILE A 135 10.26 -6.69 24.23
CA ILE A 135 9.34 -7.74 23.75
C ILE A 135 8.46 -8.26 24.88
N LYS A 136 9.04 -8.55 26.05
CA LYS A 136 8.28 -9.01 27.21
C LYS A 136 7.20 -7.99 27.61
N GLY A 137 7.55 -6.71 27.71
CA GLY A 137 6.61 -5.63 28.07
C GLY A 137 5.50 -5.43 27.03
N TRP A 138 5.79 -5.61 25.74
CA TRP A 138 4.77 -5.58 24.69
C TRP A 138 3.83 -6.79 24.73
N GLU A 139 4.37 -8.00 24.94
CA GLU A 139 3.56 -9.22 25.00
C GLU A 139 2.69 -9.32 26.25
N SER A 140 3.11 -8.71 27.36
CA SER A 140 2.33 -8.64 28.60
C SER A 140 1.30 -7.50 28.60
N GLY A 141 1.39 -6.56 27.66
CA GLY A 141 0.57 -5.36 27.61
C GLY A 141 0.98 -4.26 28.60
N GLU A 142 2.13 -4.40 29.28
CA GLU A 142 2.69 -3.36 30.16
C GLU A 142 3.09 -2.10 29.38
N ARG A 143 3.57 -2.30 28.14
CA ARG A 143 3.93 -1.23 27.20
C ARG A 143 3.29 -1.53 25.85
N THR A 144 2.98 -0.49 25.08
CA THR A 144 2.50 -0.65 23.70
C THR A 144 3.60 -0.26 22.71
N PRO A 145 3.82 -1.02 21.62
CA PRO A 145 4.74 -0.59 20.58
C PRO A 145 4.26 0.74 19.98
N ASP A 146 5.18 1.67 19.75
CA ASP A 146 4.87 2.91 19.07
C ASP A 146 4.64 2.70 17.55
N THR A 147 4.38 3.77 16.81
CA THR A 147 4.10 3.69 15.37
C THR A 147 5.27 3.10 14.57
N ALA A 148 6.51 3.40 14.93
CA ALA A 148 7.69 2.88 14.23
C ALA A 148 7.88 1.38 14.51
N ALA A 149 7.79 0.98 15.78
CA ALA A 149 7.84 -0.41 16.21
C ALA A 149 6.71 -1.24 15.58
N LYS A 150 5.47 -0.73 15.56
CA LYS A 150 4.35 -1.41 14.86
C LYS A 150 4.66 -1.61 13.37
N SER A 151 5.24 -0.61 12.71
CA SER A 151 5.60 -0.71 11.29
C SER A 151 6.67 -1.78 11.06
N TYR A 152 7.70 -1.80 11.91
CA TYR A 152 8.77 -2.79 11.86
C TYR A 152 8.26 -4.22 12.13
N LEU A 153 7.45 -4.40 13.17
CA LEU A 153 6.84 -5.69 13.52
C LEU A 153 5.92 -6.22 12.41
N ARG A 154 5.18 -5.35 11.71
CA ARG A 154 4.42 -5.75 10.52
C ARG A 154 5.31 -6.16 9.37
N ALA A 155 6.42 -5.44 9.14
CA ALA A 155 7.41 -5.85 8.14
C ALA A 155 7.95 -7.24 8.46
N ILE A 156 8.30 -7.52 9.72
CA ILE A 156 8.72 -8.85 10.20
C ILE A 156 7.61 -9.88 9.95
N SER A 157 6.36 -9.58 10.29
CA SER A 157 5.25 -10.51 10.08
C SER A 157 5.02 -10.85 8.61
N ASN A 158 5.28 -9.91 7.70
CA ASN A 158 5.03 -10.06 6.27
C ASN A 158 6.21 -10.71 5.53
N ARG A 159 7.44 -10.33 5.88
CA ARG A 159 8.68 -10.78 5.21
C ARG A 159 9.80 -11.03 6.25
N PRO A 160 9.67 -12.05 7.12
CA PRO A 160 10.57 -12.24 8.24
C PRO A 160 12.02 -12.47 7.83
N GLU A 161 12.26 -13.16 6.71
CA GLU A 161 13.60 -13.44 6.19
C GLU A 161 14.25 -12.18 5.62
N ALA A 162 13.54 -11.44 4.77
CA ALA A 162 14.05 -10.21 4.16
C ALA A 162 14.38 -9.14 5.21
N VAL A 163 13.55 -8.98 6.24
CA VAL A 163 13.83 -8.03 7.33
C VAL A 163 15.04 -8.46 8.14
N ARG A 164 15.17 -9.76 8.41
CA ARG A 164 16.31 -10.32 9.14
C ARG A 164 17.62 -10.14 8.38
N GLU A 165 17.61 -10.38 7.07
CA GLU A 165 18.77 -10.14 6.20
C GLU A 165 19.11 -8.66 6.13
N ALA A 166 18.12 -7.78 5.92
CA ALA A 166 18.32 -6.34 5.88
C ALA A 166 18.85 -5.77 7.20
N TYR A 167 18.43 -6.32 8.34
CA TYR A 167 18.94 -5.94 9.66
C TYR A 167 20.37 -6.46 9.91
N ALA A 168 20.68 -7.68 9.46
CA ALA A 168 21.97 -8.32 9.70
C ALA A 168 23.13 -7.74 8.88
N GLN A 169 22.84 -7.04 7.77
CA GLN A 169 23.85 -6.41 6.94
C GLN A 169 24.32 -5.10 7.57
N THR A 170 25.53 -5.12 8.13
CA THR A 170 26.30 -3.92 8.44
C THR A 170 27.43 -3.84 7.42
N GLU A 171 27.45 -2.78 6.59
CA GLU A 171 28.62 -2.43 5.76
C GLU A 171 29.79 -1.92 6.60
#